data_AF-A0A060VU72-F1
#
_entry.id   AF-A0A060VU72-F1
#
_cell.length_a   1.000
_cell.length_b   1.000
_cell.length_c   1.000
_cell.angle_alpha   90.00
_cell.angle_beta   90.00
_cell.angle_gamma   90.00
#
_symmetry.space_group_name_H-M   'P 1'
#
loop_
_entity.id
_entity.type
_entity.pdbx_description
1 polymer ?
#
loop_
_entity_poly.entity_id
_entity_poly.type
_entity_poly.pdbx_seq_one_letter_code
_entity_poly.pdbx_strand_id
1 'polypeptide(L)' 'MEPTITSAIIYSKDHLNLTNKLRKSVVEKLRRDRINNTIEQLKSLLGPEILNEQSDSKMEKAGILKMKVCFLR' A
#
# COMPACT_ATOMS: atom_id res chain seq x y z
N MET A 1 7.15 13.93 47.94
CA MET A 1 7.05 12.54 47.44
C MET A 1 6.39 12.62 46.07
N GLU A 2 7.17 12.55 45.00
CA GLU A 2 6.70 12.59 43.60
C GLU A 2 5.81 11.37 43.32
N PRO A 3 4.66 11.52 42.64
CA PRO A 3 3.69 10.44 42.54
C PRO A 3 4.10 9.42 41.48
N THR A 4 4.46 8.22 41.93
CA THR A 4 4.72 7.00 41.12
C THR A 4 3.62 6.71 40.08
N ILE A 5 2.40 7.21 40.31
CA ILE A 5 1.23 7.08 39.43
C ILE A 5 1.47 7.75 38.07
N THR A 6 2.14 8.90 38.03
CA THR A 6 2.39 9.64 36.78
C THR A 6 3.33 8.85 35.86
N SER A 7 4.37 8.23 36.43
CA SER A 7 5.34 7.44 35.66
C SER A 7 4.72 6.19 35.04
N ALA A 8 3.79 5.53 35.73
CA ALA A 8 3.10 4.33 35.23
C ALA A 8 2.12 4.67 34.08
N ILE A 9 1.43 5.80 34.16
CA ILE A 9 0.52 6.28 33.11
C ILE A 9 1.28 6.65 31.85
N ILE A 10 2.42 7.34 31.98
CA ILE A 10 3.30 7.70 30.86
C ILE A 10 3.82 6.43 30.18
N TYR A 11 4.37 5.49 30.95
CA TYR A 11 4.89 4.22 30.41
C TYR A 11 3.83 3.43 29.64
N SER A 12 2.61 3.35 30.19
CA SER A 12 1.49 2.63 29.56
C SER A 12 1.02 3.29 28.27
N LYS A 13 1.00 4.63 28.24
CA LYS A 13 0.57 5.41 27.08
C LYS A 13 1.58 5.35 25.94
N ASP A 14 2.87 5.38 26.25
CA ASP A 14 3.95 5.21 25.28
C ASP A 14 3.96 3.80 24.68
N HIS A 15 3.77 2.77 25.51
CA HIS A 15 3.64 1.38 25.05
C HIS A 15 2.41 1.20 24.13
N LEU A 16 1.27 1.80 24.46
CA LEU A 16 0.09 1.80 23.61
C LEU A 16 0.33 2.55 22.28
N ASN A 17 1.06 3.66 22.30
CA ASN A 17 1.42 4.42 21.10
C ASN A 17 2.33 3.61 20.17
N LEU A 18 3.35 2.96 20.73
CA LEU A 18 4.28 2.10 19.99
C LEU A 18 3.53 0.92 19.33
N THR A 19 2.69 0.22 20.08
CA THR A 19 1.88 -0.89 19.53
C THR A 19 0.90 -0.43 18.46
N ASN A 20 0.30 0.76 18.61
CA ASN A 20 -0.57 1.35 17.59
C ASN A 20 0.20 1.72 16.32
N LYS A 21 1.42 2.27 16.43
CA LYS A 21 2.29 2.58 15.28
C LYS A 21 2.70 1.31 14.54
N LEU A 22 3.04 0.24 15.26
CA LEU A 22 3.38 -1.06 14.67
C LEU A 22 2.17 -1.68 13.96
N ARG A 23 0.99 -1.67 14.59
CA ARG A 23 -0.24 -2.16 13.95
C ARG A 23 -0.59 -1.34 12.70
N LYS A 24 -0.47 -0.01 12.76
CA LYS A 24 -0.68 0.87 11.60
C LYS A 24 0.30 0.57 10.46
N SER A 25 1.58 0.32 10.75
CA SER A 25 2.57 0.01 9.70
C SER A 25 2.28 -1.32 9.01
N VAL A 26 1.84 -2.34 9.76
CA VAL A 26 1.45 -3.65 9.22
C VAL A 26 0.21 -3.55 8.35
N VAL A 27 -0.84 -2.88 8.82
CA VAL A 27 -2.08 -2.69 8.04
C VAL A 27 -1.81 -1.93 6.74
N GLU A 28 -0.98 -0.89 6.81
CA GLU A 28 -0.62 -0.12 5.61
C GLU A 28 0.26 -0.93 4.65
N LYS A 29 1.16 -1.80 5.16
CA LYS A 29 1.89 -2.76 4.30
C LYS A 29 0.92 -3.67 3.56
N LEU A 30 -0.03 -4.30 4.26
CA LEU A 30 -1.05 -5.16 3.64
C LEU A 30 -1.88 -4.41 2.58
N ARG A 31 -2.22 -3.14 2.85
CA ARG A 31 -2.94 -2.29 1.89
C ARG A 31 -2.11 -2.05 0.62
N ARG A 32 -0.81 -1.71 0.77
CA ARG A 32 0.11 -1.52 -0.36
C ARG A 32 0.30 -2.80 -1.15
N ASP A 33 0.46 -3.93 -0.48
CA ASP A 33 0.64 -5.23 -1.12
C ASP A 33 -0.61 -5.62 -1.92
N ARG A 34 -1.81 -5.39 -1.37
CA ARG A 34 -3.07 -5.61 -2.10
C ARG A 34 -3.17 -4.76 -3.35
N ILE A 35 -2.87 -3.45 -3.25
CA ILE A 35 -2.88 -2.53 -4.40
C ILE A 35 -1.90 -2.98 -5.48
N ASN A 36 -0.68 -3.34 -5.07
CA ASN A 36 0.35 -3.79 -6.01
C ASN A 36 -0.08 -5.07 -6.73
N ASN A 37 -0.66 -6.03 -6.01
CA ASN A 37 -1.17 -7.27 -6.60
C ASN A 37 -2.28 -6.97 -7.62
N THR A 38 -3.27 -6.16 -7.27
CA THR A 38 -4.34 -5.79 -8.19
C THR A 38 -3.82 -5.08 -9.45
N ILE A 39 -2.79 -4.24 -9.33
CA ILE A 39 -2.16 -3.60 -10.51
C ILE A 39 -1.49 -4.63 -11.43
N GLU A 40 -0.78 -5.62 -10.88
CA GLU A 40 -0.20 -6.71 -11.69
C GLU A 40 -1.28 -7.59 -12.33
N GLN A 41 -2.37 -7.89 -11.61
CA GLN A 41 -3.52 -8.58 -12.19
C GLN A 41 -4.14 -7.79 -13.36
N LEU A 42 -4.28 -6.47 -13.19
CA LEU A 42 -4.78 -5.59 -14.25
C LEU A 42 -3.87 -5.61 -15.48
N LYS A 43 -2.54 -5.70 -15.27
CA LYS A 43 -1.56 -5.85 -16.35
C LYS A 43 -1.76 -7.16 -17.11
N SER A 44 -1.93 -8.28 -16.41
CA SER A 44 -2.20 -9.58 -17.05
C SER A 44 -3.53 -9.62 -17.82
N LEU A 45 -4.51 -8.83 -17.39
CA LEU A 45 -5.79 -8.69 -18.08
C LEU A 45 -5.72 -7.73 -19.29
N LEU A 46 -4.62 -7.02 -19.52
CA LEU A 46 -4.40 -6.29 -20.77
C LEU A 46 -3.86 -7.30 -21.78
N GLY A 47 -4.62 -7.54 -22.85
CA GLY A 47 -4.24 -8.50 -23.87
C GLY A 47 -2.92 -8.14 -24.56
N PRO A 48 -2.25 -9.10 -25.23
CA PRO A 48 -0.97 -8.89 -25.90
C PRO A 48 -1.04 -7.79 -26.97
N GLU A 49 -2.19 -7.54 -27.58
CA GLU A 49 -2.41 -6.44 -28.53
C GLU A 49 -2.15 -5.06 -27.90
N ILE A 50 -2.63 -4.86 -26.68
CA ILE A 50 -2.48 -3.60 -25.93
C ILE A 50 -1.07 -3.48 -25.33
N LEU A 51 -0.43 -4.62 -25.02
CA LEU A 51 0.94 -4.66 -24.51
C LEU A 51 1.99 -4.48 -25.63
N ASN A 52 1.71 -4.97 -26.84
CA ASN A 52 2.61 -4.89 -28.00
C ASN A 52 2.65 -3.50 -28.64
N GLU A 53 1.63 -2.65 -28.43
CA GLU A 53 1.69 -1.22 -28.79
C GLU A 53 2.75 -0.45 -27.98
N GLN A 54 3.19 -0.98 -26.83
CA GLN A 54 4.27 -0.45 -26.01
C GLN A 54 5.52 -1.33 -26.13
N SER A 55 6.09 -1.40 -27.33
CA SER A 55 7.39 -2.05 -27.51
C SER A 55 8.47 -1.38 -26.65
N ASP A 56 9.18 -2.21 -25.89
CA ASP A 56 10.44 -1.98 -25.16
C ASP A 56 10.46 -1.24 -23.81
N SER A 57 9.34 -0.73 -23.30
CA SER A 57 9.34 -0.16 -21.94
C SER A 57 8.55 -1.03 -20.98
N LYS A 58 9.20 -1.48 -19.91
CA LYS A 58 8.55 -2.07 -18.73
C LYS A 58 7.35 -1.22 -18.34
N MET A 59 6.14 -1.64 -18.72
CA MET A 59 4.94 -0.84 -18.54
C MET A 59 4.80 -0.45 -17.06
N GLU A 60 5.03 0.84 -16.77
CA GLU A 60 5.01 1.35 -15.41
C GLU A 60 3.58 1.34 -14.86
N LYS A 61 3.44 1.36 -13.52
CA LYS A 61 2.13 1.31 -12.84
C LYS A 61 1.15 2.39 -13.34
N ALA A 62 1.66 3.58 -13.64
CA ALA A 62 0.85 4.66 -14.20
C ALA A 62 0.35 4.35 -15.61
N GLY A 63 1.17 3.69 -16.44
CA GLY A 63 0.79 3.24 -17.78
C GLY A 63 -0.31 2.19 -17.76
N ILE A 64 -0.19 1.18 -16.89
CA ILE A 64 -1.22 0.15 -16.67
C ILE A 64 -2.57 0.79 -16.33
N LEU A 65 -2.57 1.73 -15.38
CA LEU A 65 -3.80 2.37 -14.92
C LEU A 65 -4.41 3.25 -16.01
N LYS A 66 -3.59 4.03 -16.73
CA LYS A 66 -4.06 4.87 -17.84
C LYS A 66 -4.71 4.04 -18.94
N MET A 67 -4.09 2.92 -19.31
CA MET A 67 -4.59 2.04 -20.37
C MET A 67 -5.95 1.44 -19.99
N LYS A 68 -6.11 0.97 -18.75
CA LYS A 68 -7.41 0.47 -18.25
C LYS A 68 -8.48 1.55 -18.15
N VAL A 69 -8.12 2.77 -17.72
CA VAL A 69 -9.08 3.89 -17.69
C VAL A 69 -9.57 4.23 -19.10
N CYS A 70 -8.68 4.27 -20.10
CA CYS A 70 -9.10 4.46 -21.50
C CYS A 70 -10.00 3.32 -21.99
N PHE A 71 -9.70 2.07 -21.64
CA PHE A 71 -10.49 0.91 -22.05
C PHE A 71 -11.91 0.90 -21.46
N LEU A 72 -12.10 1.44 -20.25
CA LEU A 72 -13.37 1.45 -19.53
C LEU A 72 -14.20 2.72 -19.73
N ARG A 73 -13.72 3.68 -20.52
CA ARG A 73 -14.37 4.96 -20.76
C ARG A 73 -15.24 4.89 -22.01
#